data_AF-A0A382QU42-F1
#
_entry.id   AF-A0A382QU42-F1
#
_cell.length_a   1.000
_cell.length_b   1.000
_cell.length_c   1.000
_cell.angle_alpha   90.00
_cell.angle_beta   90.00
_cell.angle_gamma   90.00
#
_symmetry.space_group_name_H-M   'P 1'
#
loop_
_entity.id
_entity.type
_entity.pdbx_description
1 polymer ?
#
loop_
_entity_poly.entity_id
_entity_poly.type
_entity_poly.pdbx_seq_one_letter_code
_entity_poly.pdbx_strand_id
1 'polypeptide(L)'
;MQKKNNWSLQIAHLYADVMNIYGDRGNTIALKFRGKLHGIKCQISKIERDAHFEPLKYDIVVIGGGQDREQQHISEDLVKHSKAIEQAVIDGQPMLAVCGGFQLFGN
;
A
#
# COMPACT_ATOMS: atom_id res chain seq x y z
N MET A 1 -18.20 -10.22 27.21
CA MET A 1 -18.49 -9.53 25.92
C MET A 1 -17.38 -8.52 25.68
N GLN A 2 -16.58 -8.63 24.61
CA GLN A 2 -15.52 -7.66 24.31
C GLN A 2 -16.16 -6.35 23.83
N LYS A 3 -15.74 -5.21 24.39
CA LYS A 3 -16.10 -3.87 23.89
C LYS A 3 -15.68 -3.79 22.42
N LYS A 4 -16.62 -3.53 21.51
CA LYS A 4 -16.29 -3.20 20.11
C LYS A 4 -15.66 -1.81 20.11
N ASN A 5 -14.34 -1.74 19.98
CA ASN A 5 -13.66 -0.48 19.73
C ASN A 5 -13.98 -0.01 18.30
N ASN A 6 -14.20 1.29 18.12
CA ASN A 6 -14.63 1.87 16.84
C ASN A 6 -13.43 2.32 15.98
N TRP A 7 -12.34 1.55 16.01
CA TRP A 7 -11.11 1.89 15.31
C TRP A 7 -11.16 1.45 13.85
N SER A 8 -10.61 2.28 12.96
CA SER A 8 -10.46 1.95 11.55
C SER A 8 -9.07 2.27 11.06
N LEU A 9 -8.53 1.43 10.17
CA LEU A 9 -7.29 1.67 9.46
C LEU A 9 -7.58 1.95 7.99
N GLN A 10 -7.00 3.02 7.46
CA GLN A 10 -6.96 3.38 6.05
C GLN A 10 -5.68 2.79 5.44
N ILE A 11 -5.84 1.99 4.40
CA ILE A 11 -4.73 1.27 3.76
C ILE A 11 -4.68 1.69 2.30
N ALA A 12 -3.58 2.29 1.87
CA ALA A 12 -3.30 2.52 0.45
C ALA A 12 -2.74 1.24 -0.15
N HIS A 13 -3.30 0.78 -1.27
CA HIS A 13 -2.77 -0.31 -2.08
C HIS A 13 -2.36 0.25 -3.44
N LEU A 14 -1.07 0.49 -3.60
CA LEU A 14 -0.51 1.13 -4.79
C LEU A 14 -0.52 0.17 -5.97
N TYR A 15 -1.02 0.65 -7.11
CA TYR A 15 -1.01 -0.02 -8.41
C TYR A 15 -1.61 -1.43 -8.37
N ALA A 16 -2.70 -1.60 -7.62
CA ALA A 16 -3.28 -2.90 -7.27
C ALA A 16 -3.67 -3.78 -8.47
N ASP A 17 -3.93 -3.17 -9.62
CA ASP A 17 -4.34 -3.87 -10.83
C ASP A 17 -3.16 -4.41 -11.65
N VAL A 18 -1.94 -3.87 -11.46
CA VAL A 18 -0.73 -4.28 -12.21
C VAL A 18 0.40 -4.83 -11.32
N MET A 19 0.45 -4.44 -10.05
CA MET A 19 1.39 -4.94 -9.03
C MET A 19 0.75 -6.04 -8.17
N ASN A 20 0.30 -7.12 -8.83
CA ASN A 20 -0.49 -8.17 -8.21
C ASN A 20 -0.07 -9.61 -8.57
N ILE A 21 1.16 -9.79 -9.03
CA ILE A 21 1.66 -11.13 -9.34
C ILE A 21 1.93 -11.93 -8.07
N TYR A 22 2.07 -13.25 -8.22
CA TYR A 22 2.40 -14.19 -7.14
C TYR A 22 1.50 -14.13 -5.88
N GLY A 23 0.29 -13.60 -6.01
CA GLY A 23 -0.70 -13.60 -4.93
C GLY A 23 -0.55 -12.47 -3.92
N ASP A 24 0.15 -11.38 -4.25
CA ASP A 24 0.41 -10.25 -3.33
C ASP A 24 -0.85 -9.54 -2.82
N ARG A 25 -1.97 -9.65 -3.56
CA ARG A 25 -3.30 -9.24 -3.05
C ARG A 25 -3.63 -9.90 -1.71
N GLY A 26 -3.06 -11.08 -1.44
CA GLY A 26 -3.12 -11.81 -0.18
C GLY A 26 -2.69 -10.99 1.03
N ASN A 27 -1.73 -10.08 0.89
CA ASN A 27 -1.29 -9.20 1.99
C ASN A 27 -2.44 -8.30 2.47
N THR A 28 -3.16 -7.67 1.55
CA THR A 28 -4.28 -6.80 1.90
C THR A 28 -5.49 -7.58 2.44
N ILE A 29 -5.70 -8.80 1.96
CA ILE A 29 -6.72 -9.73 2.50
C ILE A 29 -6.35 -10.13 3.93
N ALA A 30 -5.09 -10.46 4.18
CA ALA A 30 -4.59 -10.81 5.51
C ALA A 30 -4.73 -9.64 6.49
N LEU A 31 -4.39 -8.41 6.08
CA LEU A 31 -4.58 -7.21 6.89
C LEU A 31 -6.05 -6.99 7.26
N LYS A 32 -6.98 -7.15 6.31
CA LYS A 32 -8.43 -7.09 6.58
C LYS A 32 -8.88 -8.17 7.56
N PHE A 33 -8.42 -9.41 7.37
CA PHE A 33 -8.76 -10.52 8.24
C PHE A 33 -8.24 -10.31 9.67
N ARG A 34 -6.97 -9.93 9.82
CA ARG A 34 -6.36 -9.62 11.11
C ARG A 34 -7.05 -8.45 11.80
N GLY A 35 -7.31 -7.36 11.08
CA GLY A 35 -8.08 -6.24 11.61
C GLY A 35 -9.43 -6.68 12.18
N LYS A 36 -10.19 -7.50 11.44
CA LYS A 36 -11.45 -8.09 11.90
C LYS A 36 -11.30 -8.89 13.20
N LEU A 37 -10.26 -9.71 13.33
CA LEU A 37 -9.99 -10.48 14.55
C LEU A 37 -9.73 -9.58 15.78
N HIS A 38 -9.21 -8.37 15.56
CA HIS A 38 -8.94 -7.38 16.60
C HIS A 38 -10.03 -6.30 16.72
N GLY A 39 -11.16 -6.45 16.03
CA GLY A 39 -12.23 -5.45 16.04
C GLY A 39 -11.88 -4.12 15.36
N ILE A 40 -10.87 -4.11 14.48
CA ILE A 40 -10.42 -2.94 13.71
C ILE A 40 -10.96 -3.03 12.28
N LYS A 41 -11.63 -1.99 11.80
CA LYS A 41 -12.13 -1.93 10.42
C LYS A 41 -11.03 -1.49 9.45
N CYS A 42 -10.53 -2.39 8.61
CA CYS A 42 -9.57 -2.03 7.56
C CYS A 42 -10.29 -1.61 6.27
N GLN A 43 -10.07 -0.37 5.84
CA GLN A 43 -10.54 0.19 4.58
C GLN A 43 -9.35 0.23 3.62
N ILE A 44 -9.48 -0.38 2.44
CA ILE A 44 -8.42 -0.41 1.44
C ILE A 44 -8.83 0.50 0.29
N SER A 45 -8.01 1.50 0.02
CA SER A 45 -8.09 2.35 -1.17
C SER A 45 -7.05 1.87 -2.17
N LYS A 46 -7.50 1.50 -3.36
CA LYS A 46 -6.59 1.24 -4.48
C LYS A 46 -6.15 2.57 -5.06
N ILE A 47 -4.84 2.75 -5.20
CA ILE A 47 -4.25 3.94 -5.80
C ILE A 47 -3.69 3.51 -7.14
N GLU A 48 -4.47 3.76 -8.19
CA GLU A 48 -4.06 3.41 -9.54
C GLU A 48 -3.13 4.48 -10.11
N ARG A 49 -2.55 4.18 -11.28
CA ARG A 49 -1.68 5.11 -12.00
C ARG A 49 -2.38 6.44 -12.30
N ASP A 50 -1.60 7.52 -12.22
CA ASP A 50 -2.03 8.90 -12.47
C ASP A 50 -3.08 9.41 -11.46
N ALA A 51 -3.41 8.62 -10.43
CA ALA A 51 -4.24 9.07 -9.31
C ALA A 51 -3.42 9.90 -8.34
N HIS A 52 -4.03 10.95 -7.80
CA HIS A 52 -3.39 11.74 -6.74
C HIS A 52 -3.17 10.90 -5.48
N PHE A 53 -1.93 10.89 -4.98
CA PHE A 53 -1.52 10.10 -3.83
C PHE A 53 -0.83 10.95 -2.77
N GLU A 54 -1.40 10.92 -1.55
CA GLU A 54 -0.83 11.52 -0.35
C GLU A 54 -0.64 10.42 0.71
N PRO A 55 0.60 9.93 0.93
CA PRO A 55 0.86 8.79 1.81
C PRO A 55 0.34 8.98 3.24
N LEU A 56 0.52 10.18 3.80
CA LEU A 56 0.14 10.52 5.18
C LEU A 56 -1.39 10.55 5.44
N LYS A 57 -2.23 10.41 4.41
CA LYS A 57 -3.68 10.19 4.58
C LYS A 57 -4.03 8.75 4.95
N TYR A 58 -3.05 7.84 4.94
CA TYR A 58 -3.22 6.42 5.18
C TYR A 58 -2.45 5.98 6.41
N ASP A 59 -2.93 4.93 7.09
CA ASP A 59 -2.24 4.32 8.22
C ASP A 59 -1.20 3.27 7.77
N ILE A 60 -1.41 2.66 6.60
CA ILE A 60 -0.49 1.68 6.00
C ILE A 60 -0.46 1.87 4.48
N VAL A 61 0.72 1.81 3.88
CA VAL A 61 0.88 1.71 2.42
C VAL A 61 1.34 0.31 2.04
N VAL A 62 0.75 -0.27 1.01
CA VAL A 62 1.07 -1.61 0.50
C VAL A 62 1.35 -1.51 -0.99
N ILE A 63 2.42 -2.15 -1.44
CA ILE A 63 2.76 -2.33 -2.86
C ILE A 63 3.30 -3.74 -3.09
N GLY A 64 2.66 -4.49 -3.98
CA GLY A 64 3.08 -5.83 -4.38
C GLY A 64 4.23 -5.80 -5.38
N GLY A 65 4.59 -6.98 -5.91
CA GLY A 65 5.40 -7.13 -7.11
C GLY A 65 4.56 -7.06 -8.38
N GLY A 66 5.21 -6.72 -9.49
CA GLY A 66 4.63 -6.71 -10.84
C GLY A 66 5.61 -7.29 -11.84
N GLN A 67 5.17 -7.52 -13.08
CA GLN A 67 6.08 -7.91 -14.16
C GLN A 67 6.99 -6.73 -14.53
N ASP A 68 8.20 -6.97 -15.04
CA ASP A 68 9.17 -5.93 -15.39
C ASP A 68 8.58 -4.81 -16.25
N ARG A 69 7.77 -5.17 -17.25
CA ARG A 69 7.05 -4.22 -18.11
C ARG A 69 6.13 -3.29 -17.32
N GLU A 70 5.34 -3.85 -16.40
CA GLU A 70 4.41 -3.05 -15.59
C GLU A 70 5.15 -2.22 -14.55
N GLN A 71 6.24 -2.73 -13.97
CA GLN A 71 7.11 -1.94 -13.08
C GLN A 71 7.69 -0.73 -13.80
N GLN A 72 8.19 -0.91 -15.04
CA GLN A 72 8.64 0.21 -15.87
C GLN A 72 7.52 1.22 -16.08
N HIS A 73 6.31 0.75 -16.43
CA HIS A 73 5.17 1.62 -16.69
C HIS A 73 4.71 2.43 -15.47
N ILE A 74 4.82 1.90 -14.25
CA ILE A 74 4.41 2.63 -13.04
C ILE A 74 5.52 3.46 -12.42
N SER A 75 6.80 3.19 -12.77
CA SER A 75 7.94 3.86 -12.13
C SER A 75 7.92 5.38 -12.33
N GLU A 76 7.62 5.86 -13.54
CA GLU A 76 7.49 7.29 -13.85
C GLU A 76 6.41 7.98 -13.01
N ASP A 77 5.31 7.27 -12.74
CA ASP A 77 4.22 7.77 -11.93
C ASP A 77 4.60 7.81 -10.44
N LEU A 78 5.21 6.73 -9.94
CA LEU A 78 5.69 6.65 -8.56
C LEU A 78 6.71 7.76 -8.24
N VAL A 79 7.58 8.10 -9.20
CA VAL A 79 8.55 9.21 -9.07
C VAL A 79 7.87 10.56 -8.83
N LYS A 80 6.68 10.80 -9.40
CA LYS A 80 5.92 12.04 -9.14
C LYS A 80 5.58 12.21 -7.65
N HIS A 81 5.46 11.10 -6.91
CA HIS A 81 5.14 11.06 -5.49
C HIS A 81 6.35 10.83 -4.58
N SER A 82 7.55 10.68 -5.15
CA SER A 82 8.80 10.34 -4.43
C SER A 82 9.03 11.17 -3.17
N LYS A 83 9.00 12.51 -3.26
CA LYS A 83 9.21 13.40 -2.11
C LYS A 83 8.18 13.20 -1.00
N ALA A 84 6.91 12.98 -1.38
CA ALA A 84 5.85 12.76 -0.40
C ALA A 84 6.01 11.40 0.29
N ILE A 85 6.43 10.39 -0.46
CA ILE A 85 6.71 9.05 0.07
C ILE A 85 7.94 9.07 0.98
N GLU A 86 9.02 9.72 0.57
CA GLU A 86 10.25 9.88 1.35
C GLU A 86 9.94 10.56 2.70
N GLN A 87 9.20 11.68 2.67
CA GLN A 87 8.78 12.35 3.89
C GLN A 87 7.94 11.44 4.78
N ALA A 88 6.99 10.70 4.21
CA ALA A 88 6.16 9.78 4.98
C ALA A 88 6.98 8.66 5.64
N VAL A 89 7.97 8.09 4.94
CA VAL A 89 8.90 7.10 5.50
C VAL A 89 9.69 7.70 6.68
N ILE A 90 10.21 8.92 6.54
CA ILE A 90 10.92 9.66 7.60
C ILE A 90 10.00 9.87 8.82
N ASP A 91 8.73 10.18 8.59
CA ASP A 91 7.71 10.39 9.63
C ASP A 91 7.21 9.06 10.26
N GLY A 92 7.76 7.92 9.85
CA GLY A 92 7.46 6.61 10.43
C GLY A 92 6.23 5.92 9.83
N GLN A 93 5.80 6.31 8.62
CA GLN A 93 4.68 5.69 7.91
C GLN A 93 4.94 4.19 7.70
N PRO A 94 4.06 3.30 8.20
CA PRO A 94 4.16 1.88 7.93
C PRO A 94 3.98 1.57 6.44
N MET A 95 4.96 0.89 5.84
CA MET A 95 4.91 0.43 4.45
C MET A 95 5.24 -1.06 4.34
N LEU A 96 4.50 -1.77 3.49
CA LEU A 96 4.80 -3.14 3.07
C LEU A 96 5.06 -3.12 1.57
N ALA A 97 6.33 -3.27 1.19
CA ALA A 97 6.75 -3.37 -0.20
C ALA A 97 7.30 -4.77 -0.49
N VAL A 98 6.87 -5.40 -1.58
CA VAL A 98 7.20 -6.79 -1.91
C VAL A 98 7.90 -6.88 -3.27
N CYS A 99 9.01 -7.62 -3.33
CA CYS A 99 9.73 -7.96 -4.57
C CYS A 99 10.02 -6.70 -5.44
N GLY A 100 9.55 -6.69 -6.70
CA GLY A 100 9.69 -5.55 -7.60
C GLY A 100 9.14 -4.24 -7.04
N GLY A 101 8.06 -4.30 -6.25
CA GLY A 101 7.55 -3.14 -5.51
C GLY A 101 8.59 -2.56 -4.56
N PHE A 102 9.35 -3.39 -3.84
CA PHE A 102 10.44 -2.91 -2.99
C PHE A 102 11.61 -2.35 -3.80
N GLN A 103 11.96 -2.98 -4.92
CA GLN A 103 13.06 -2.55 -5.79
C GLN A 103 12.81 -1.16 -6.39
N LEU A 104 11.55 -0.78 -6.64
CA LEU A 104 11.17 0.53 -7.13
C LEU A 104 11.51 1.69 -6.17
N PHE A 105 11.81 1.41 -4.90
CA PHE A 105 12.24 2.41 -3.91
C PHE A 105 13.77 2.48 -3.72
N GLY A 106 14.55 1.73 -4.51
CA GLY A 106 15.99 1.56 -4.29
C GLY A 106 16.92 2.53 -5.03
N ASN A 107 16.38 3.50 -5.79
CA ASN A 107 17.16 4.43 -6.61
C ASN A 107 16.96 5.90 -6.21
#